data_AF-A0A5E6N4I9-F1
#
_entry.id   AF-A0A5E6N4I9-F1
#
_cell.length_a   1.000
_cell.length_b   1.000
_cell.length_c   1.000
_cell.angle_alpha   90.00
_cell.angle_beta   90.00
_cell.angle_gamma   90.00
#
_symmetry.space_group_name_H-M   'P 1'
#
loop_
_entity.id
_entity.type
_entity.pdbx_description
1 polymer ?
#
loop_
_entity_poly.entity_id
_entity_poly.type
_entity_poly.pdbx_seq_one_letter_code
_entity_poly.pdbx_strand_id
1 'polypeptide(L)' 'MLIDINGDGLPDRVFDQNPKTGQAGFFVYLNTGNGFDSGKQWQSNLGGPEIGKTAQRTKTANILC' A
#
# COMPACT_ATOMS: atom_id res chain seq x y z
N MET A 1 6.66 12.99 -4.36
CA MET A 1 6.02 13.41 -5.62
C MET A 1 4.55 13.66 -5.33
N LEU A 2 3.93 14.70 -5.90
CA LEU A 2 2.49 14.98 -5.76
C LEU A 2 1.80 14.54 -7.05
N ILE A 3 0.97 13.50 -6.99
CA ILE A 3 0.28 12.89 -8.13
C ILE A 3 -1.13 12.57 -7.66
N ASP A 4 -2.14 12.89 -8.48
CA ASP A 4 -3.50 12.40 -8.29
C ASP A 4 -3.54 10.94 -8.73
N ILE A 5 -3.69 10.02 -7.78
CA ILE A 5 -3.60 8.57 -8.03
C ILE A 5 -4.97 7.91 -8.14
N ASN A 6 -6.02 8.54 -7.60
CA ASN A 6 -7.39 8.01 -7.55
C ASN A 6 -8.35 8.74 -8.50
N GLY A 7 -7.91 9.81 -9.16
CA GLY A 7 -8.67 10.60 -10.14
C GLY A 7 -9.67 11.57 -9.51
N ASP A 8 -9.47 11.99 -8.26
CA ASP A 8 -10.40 12.89 -7.57
C ASP A 8 -10.10 14.39 -7.80
N GLY A 9 -9.04 14.70 -8.57
CA GLY A 9 -8.62 16.06 -8.87
C GLY A 9 -7.82 16.72 -7.75
N LEU A 10 -7.50 15.99 -6.68
CA LEU A 10 -6.64 16.44 -5.59
C LEU A 10 -5.29 15.75 -5.65
N PRO A 11 -4.20 16.47 -5.34
CA PRO A 11 -2.88 15.87 -5.36
C PRO A 11 -2.64 15.01 -4.11
N ASP A 12 -2.32 13.73 -4.31
CA ASP A 12 -1.97 12.78 -3.25
C ASP A 12 -0.48 12.79 -2.92
N ARG A 13 -0.15 12.34 -1.70
CA ARG A 13 1.24 12.21 -1.25
C ARG A 13 1.68 10.75 -1.26
N VAL A 14 2.77 10.48 -1.98
CA VAL A 14 3.35 9.14 -2.10
C VAL A 14 4.76 9.13 -1.53
N PHE A 15 5.04 8.13 -0.70
CA PHE A 15 6.35 7.88 -0.09
C PHE A 15 6.80 6.44 -0.34
N ASP A 16 8.10 6.25 -0.50
CA ASP A 16 8.81 4.98 -0.63
C ASP A 16 9.23 4.37 0.71
N GLN A 17 8.97 5.10 1.79
CA GLN A 17 9.18 4.69 3.18
C GLN A 17 8.16 5.35 4.09
N ASN A 18 7.85 4.71 5.21
CA ASN A 18 6.94 5.25 6.20
C ASN A 18 7.60 6.44 6.90
N PRO A 19 7.05 7.67 6.83
CA PRO A 19 7.65 8.83 7.47
C PRO A 19 7.63 8.78 9.00
N LYS A 20 6.80 7.92 9.61
CA LYS A 20 6.74 7.75 11.08
C LYS A 20 7.66 6.66 11.59
N THR A 21 7.79 5.56 10.85
CA THR A 21 8.53 4.36 11.32
C THR A 21 9.82 4.10 10.55
N GLY A 22 10.07 4.79 9.43
CA GLY A 22 11.21 4.56 8.55
C GLY A 22 11.14 3.23 7.79
N GLN A 23 10.03 2.49 7.89
CA GLN A 23 9.87 1.21 7.21
C GLN A 23 9.82 1.42 5.69
N ALA A 24 10.70 0.74 4.95
CA ALA A 24 10.65 0.71 3.49
C ALA A 24 9.32 0.10 3.01
N GLY A 25 8.66 0.77 2.07
CA GLY A 25 7.36 0.35 1.57
C GLY A 25 6.68 1.48 0.81
N PHE A 26 5.76 1.15 -0.08
CA PHE A 26 5.01 2.16 -0.81
C PHE A 26 3.81 2.63 0.03
N PHE A 27 3.89 3.86 0.54
CA PHE A 27 2.86 4.49 1.36
C PHE A 27 2.18 5.61 0.58
N VAL A 28 0.85 5.54 0.50
CA VAL A 28 0.02 6.52 -0.19
C VAL A 28 -0.89 7.22 0.82
N TYR A 29 -0.80 8.54 0.87
CA TYR A 29 -1.59 9.43 1.68
C TYR A 29 -2.56 10.17 0.77
N LEU A 30 -3.80 9.68 0.73
CA LEU A 30 -4.85 10.26 -0.09
C LEU A 30 -5.29 11.61 0.46
N ASN A 31 -5.42 12.60 -0.41
CA ASN A 31 -5.92 13.92 -0.08
C ASN A 31 -7.44 13.94 -0.28
N THR A 32 -8.20 14.20 0.78
CA THR A 32 -9.68 14.21 0.71
C THR A 32 -10.27 15.62 0.66
N GLY A 33 -9.44 16.65 0.51
CA GLY A 33 -9.84 18.06 0.52
C GLY A 33 -10.01 18.64 1.93
N ASN A 34 -10.17 17.79 2.96
CA ASN A 34 -10.19 18.18 4.37
C ASN A 34 -8.87 17.83 5.10
N GLY A 35 -7.88 17.29 4.37
CA GLY A 35 -6.63 16.80 4.92
C GLY A 35 -6.16 15.54 4.21
N PHE A 36 -5.20 14.85 4.83
CA PHE A 36 -4.63 13.61 4.30
C PHE A 36 -5.07 12.43 5.16
N ASP A 37 -5.42 11.31 4.54
CA ASP A 37 -5.66 10.05 5.26
C ASP A 37 -4.38 9.58 5.95
N SER A 38 -4.53 8.66 6.90
CA SER A 38 -3.53 8.02 7.75
C SER A 38 -2.33 7.38 7.02
N GLY A 39 -2.33 7.33 5.69
CA GLY A 39 -1.29 6.70 4.87
C GLY A 39 -1.51 5.19 4.79
N LYS A 40 -1.99 4.71 3.64
CA LYS A 40 -2.16 3.27 3.42
C LYS A 40 -0.90 2.71 2.76
N GLN A 41 -0.38 1.63 3.32
CA GLN A 41 0.68 0.86 2.69
C GLN A 41 0.07 0.03 1.55
N TRP A 42 0.44 0.35 0.32
CA TRP A 42 -0.01 -0.41 -0.86
C TRP A 42 0.95 -1.54 -1.21
N GLN A 43 2.23 -1.38 -0.88
CA GLN A 43 3.22 -2.43 -1.09
C GLN A 43 4.22 -2.49 0.06
N SER A 44 4.26 -3.63 0.73
CA SER A 44 5.21 -3.93 1.82
C SER A 44 6.47 -4.61 1.33
N ASN A 45 6.41 -5.24 0.15
CA ASN A 45 7.50 -6.01 -0.43
C ASN A 45 8.05 -5.28 -1.65
N LEU A 46 9.00 -4.37 -1.43
CA LEU A 46 9.72 -3.68 -2.51
C LEU A 46 10.83 -4.53 -3.15
N GLY A 47 10.84 -5.85 -2.92
CA GLY A 47 11.78 -6.79 -3.54
C GLY A 47 13.05 -7.07 -2.72
N GLY A 48 12.90 -7.46 -1.45
CA GLY A 48 13.89 -8.39 -0.83
C GLY A 48 13.88 -9.73 -1.58
N PRO A 49 14.76 -10.70 -1.26
CA PRO A 49 14.91 -11.99 -1.98
C PRO A 49 13.71 -12.95 -1.85
N GLU A 50 12.48 -12.42 -1.83
CA GLU A 50 11.20 -13.11 -1.72
C GLU A 50 10.32 -12.91 -2.97
N ILE A 51 10.94 -12.67 -4.13
CA ILE A 51 10.28 -12.62 -5.47
C ILE A 51 9.70 -13.98 -5.92
N GLY A 52 9.18 -14.78 -4.99
CA GLY A 52 8.55 -16.08 -5.24
C GLY A 52 7.47 -16.51 -4.23
N LYS A 53 7.04 -15.66 -3.28
CA LYS A 53 6.03 -16.05 -2.27
C LYS A 53 4.83 -15.09 -2.13
N THR A 54 4.27 -14.64 -3.24
CA THR A 54 2.95 -13.97 -3.20
C THR A 54 2.01 -14.51 -4.26
N ALA A 55 1.75 -15.82 -4.19
CA ALA A 55 0.42 -16.34 -4.46
C ALA A 55 -0.18 -16.72 -3.10
N GLN A 56 -0.85 -15.77 -2.45
CA GLN A 56 -1.81 -16.10 -1.42
C GLN A 56 -2.98 -16.83 -2.10
N ARG A 57 -2.81 -18.14 -2.35
CA ARG A 57 -3.96 -19.04 -2.48
C ARG A 57 -4.47 -19.27 -1.07
N THR A 58 -5.53 -18.57 -0.70
CA THR A 58 -6.44 -19.01 0.36
C THR A 58 -6.86 -20.44 0.02
N LYS A 59 -6.24 -21.43 0.65
CA LYS A 59 -6.68 -22.82 0.56
C LYS A 59 -7.82 -22.94 1.57
N THR A 60 -9.03 -22.51 1.19
CA THR A 60 -10.24 -22.88 1.91
C THR A 60 -10.34 -24.39 1.82
N ALA A 61 -9.95 -25.09 2.88
CA ALA A 61 -10.20 -26.52 3.03
C ALA A 61 -11.69 -26.67 3.37
N ASN A 62 -12.53 -26.86 2.35
CA ASN A 62 -13.83 -27.48 2.56
C ASN A 62 -13.59 -28.96 2.79
N ILE A 63 -13.36 -29.34 4.05
CA ILE A 63 -13.60 -30.70 4.53
C ILE A 63 -15.08 -30.74 4.89
N LEU A 64 -15.90 -31.23 3.95
CA LEU A 64 -17.18 -31.83 4.29
C LEU A 64 -16.90 -33.33 4.45
N CYS A 65 -17.08 -33.81 5.67
CA CYS A 65 -17.27 -35.22 5.97
C CYS A 65 -18.65 -35.70 5.51
#